data_AF-A0A0G0M279-F1
#
_entry.id   AF-A0A0G0M279-F1
#
_cell.length_a   1.000
_cell.length_b   1.000
_cell.length_c   1.000
_cell.angle_alpha   90.00
_cell.angle_beta   90.00
_cell.angle_gamma   90.00
#
_symmetry.space_group_name_H-M   'P 1'
#
loop_
_entity.id
_entity.type
_entity.pdbx_description
1 polymer ?
#
loop_
_entity_poly.entity_id
_entity_poly.type
_entity_poly.pdbx_seq_one_letter_code
_entity_poly.pdbx_strand_id
1 'polypeptide(L)' 'MYGDFSHIQWLFNTYSKKQIKKVFLEKPQKIYTKPALNYISKYILELKNHPSFNKYVSTIYKNS' A
#
# COMPACT_ATOMS: atom_id res chain seq x y z
N MET A 1 -2.46 -17.40 0.38
CA MET A 1 -1.50 -16.39 -0.13
C MET A 1 -2.05 -15.01 0.18
N TYR A 2 -1.26 -14.10 0.76
CA TYR A 2 -1.67 -12.70 0.92
C TYR A 2 -1.67 -12.02 -0.45
N GLY A 3 -2.73 -11.29 -0.80
CA GLY A 3 -2.73 -10.40 -1.99
C GLY A 3 -3.58 -10.81 -3.19
N ASP A 4 -4.44 -11.83 -3.10
CA ASP A 4 -5.45 -12.07 -4.16
C ASP A 4 -6.43 -10.88 -4.28
N PHE A 5 -6.94 -10.62 -5.48
CA PHE A 5 -7.92 -9.55 -5.75
C PHE A 5 -9.15 -9.68 -4.85
N SER A 6 -9.53 -10.91 -4.48
CA SER A 6 -10.62 -11.17 -3.54
C SER A 6 -10.38 -10.52 -2.16
N HIS A 7 -9.14 -10.48 -1.68
CA HIS A 7 -8.81 -9.81 -0.41
C HIS A 7 -8.87 -8.29 -0.53
N ILE A 8 -8.47 -7.74 -1.68
CA ILE A 8 -8.59 -6.31 -1.95
C ILE A 8 -10.07 -5.93 -1.99
N GLN A 9 -10.90 -6.71 -2.71
CA GLN A 9 -12.34 -6.51 -2.76
C GLN A 9 -12.99 -6.59 -1.38
N TRP A 10 -12.64 -7.60 -0.57
CA TRP A 10 -13.11 -7.71 0.80
C TRP A 10 -12.72 -6.49 1.66
N LEU A 11 -11.48 -6.00 1.54
CA LEU A 11 -11.00 -4.84 2.27
C LEU A 11 -11.83 -3.58 1.96
N PHE A 12 -12.11 -3.33 0.68
CA PHE A 12 -12.90 -2.17 0.25
C PHE A 12 -14.41 -2.32 0.54
N ASN A 13 -14.91 -3.56 0.67
CA ASN A 13 -16.28 -3.83 1.12
C ASN A 13 -16.44 -3.64 2.63
N THR A 14 -15.38 -3.92 3.40
CA THR A 14 -15.41 -3.88 4.87
C THR A 14 -15.12 -2.49 5.42
N TYR A 15 -14.19 -1.76 4.80
CA TYR A 15 -13.76 -0.45 5.26
C TYR A 15 -13.93 0.61 4.18
N SER A 16 -14.31 1.82 4.59
CA SER A 16 -14.37 2.94 3.66
C SER A 16 -12.99 3.25 3.09
N LYS A 17 -12.95 3.70 1.82
CA LYS A 17 -11.71 4.18 1.16
C LYS A 17 -10.98 5.23 2.02
N LYS A 18 -11.70 6.07 2.77
CA LYS A 18 -11.12 7.06 3.70
C LYS A 18 -10.38 6.41 4.87
N GLN A 19 -10.95 5.37 5.50
CA GLN A 19 -10.30 4.64 6.59
C GLN A 19 -9.05 3.92 6.10
N ILE A 20 -9.12 3.25 4.94
CA ILE A 20 -7.98 2.56 4.34
C ILE A 20 -6.83 3.54 4.08
N LYS A 21 -7.13 4.69 3.45
CA LYS A 21 -6.15 5.77 3.23
C LYS A 21 -5.52 6.26 4.52
N LYS A 22 -6.34 6.48 5.56
CA LYS A 22 -5.89 6.95 6.86
C LYS A 22 -4.90 5.98 7.47
N VAL A 23 -5.25 4.70 7.57
CA VAL A 23 -4.38 3.66 8.15
C VAL A 23 -3.09 3.53 7.32
N PHE A 24 -3.20 3.50 5.99
CA PHE A 24 -2.04 3.42 5.11
C PHE A 24 -1.04 4.55 5.39
N LEU A 25 -1.53 5.79 5.57
CA LEU A 25 -0.69 6.98 5.82
C LEU A 25 -0.14 7.07 7.25
N GLU A 26 -0.93 6.68 8.25
CA GLU A 26 -0.60 6.82 9.67
C GLU A 26 0.25 5.64 10.20
N LYS A 27 0.16 4.47 9.57
CA LYS A 27 0.84 3.24 9.98
C LYS A 27 1.69 2.68 8.83
N PRO A 28 2.73 3.40 8.39
CA PRO A 28 3.59 2.95 7.30
C PRO A 28 4.35 1.67 7.67
N GLN A 29 4.49 0.75 6.72
CA GLN A 29 5.28 -0.47 6.88
C GLN A 29 6.31 -0.59 5.75
N LYS A 30 7.57 -0.89 6.11
CA LYS A 30 8.69 -1.09 5.19
C LYS A 30 8.65 -2.47 4.53
N ILE A 31 7.60 -2.72 3.76
CA ILE A 31 7.35 -4.02 3.10
C ILE A 31 7.21 -3.88 1.58
N TYR A 32 7.17 -2.66 1.07
CA TYR A 32 6.92 -2.41 -0.35
C TYR A 32 8.23 -2.36 -1.14
N THR A 33 8.16 -2.73 -2.42
CA THR A 33 9.11 -2.28 -3.43
C THR A 33 8.70 -0.89 -3.93
N LYS A 34 9.62 -0.12 -4.53
CA LYS A 34 9.29 1.19 -5.13
C LYS A 34 8.14 1.08 -6.15
N PRO A 35 8.14 0.12 -7.10
CA PRO A 35 7.04 -0.03 -8.06
C PRO A 35 5.71 -0.36 -7.39
N ALA A 36 5.70 -1.27 -6.41
CA ALA A 36 4.48 -1.65 -5.69
C ALA A 36 3.89 -0.47 -4.92
N LEU A 37 4.74 0.32 -4.23
CA LEU A 37 4.28 1.51 -3.52
C LEU A 37 3.63 2.52 -4.46
N ASN A 38 4.27 2.78 -5.61
CA ASN A 38 3.74 3.71 -6.62
C ASN A 38 2.40 3.23 -7.19
N TYR A 39 2.28 1.93 -7.47
CA TYR A 39 1.05 1.36 -8.00
C TYR A 39 -0.10 1.51 -6.99
N ILE A 40 0.13 1.14 -5.73
CA ILE A 40 -0.88 1.21 -4.68
C ILE A 40 -1.27 2.66 -4.39
N SER A 41 -0.29 3.56 -4.24
CA SER A 41 -0.58 4.96 -3.92
C SER A 41 -1.36 5.66 -5.03
N LYS A 42 -1.06 5.34 -6.29
CA LYS A 42 -1.65 6.03 -7.46
C LYS A 42 -2.97 5.42 -7.91
N TYR A 43 -3.03 4.10 -8.06
CA TYR A 43 -4.17 3.44 -8.72
C TYR A 43 -5.16 2.81 -7.74
N ILE A 44 -4.68 2.24 -6.63
CA ILE A 44 -5.57 1.59 -5.65
C ILE A 44 -6.14 2.62 -4.69
N LEU A 45 -5.27 3.47 -4.14
CA LEU A 45 -5.65 4.47 -3.17
C LEU A 45 -5.92 5.82 -3.81
N GLU A 46 -5.39 6.18 -4.97
CA GLU A 46 -5.53 7.54 -5.54
C GLU A 46 -5.20 8.62 -4.50
N LEU A 47 -4.01 8.53 -3.92
CA LEU A 47 -3.49 9.53 -3.00
C LEU A 47 -3.09 10.77 -3.80
N LYS A 48 -3.47 11.96 -3.33
CA LYS A 48 -3.06 13.22 -3.96
C LYS A 48 -1.55 13.46 -3.85
N ASN A 49 -0.96 13.03 -2.73
CA ASN A 49 0.46 13.19 -2.45
C ASN A 49 1.13 11.81 -2.40
N HIS A 50 2.32 11.72 -3.00
CA HIS A 50 3.11 10.49 -2.95
C HIS A 50 3.66 10.24 -1.53
N PRO A 51 3.49 9.01 -0.98
CA PRO A 51 4.05 8.66 0.31
C PRO A 51 5.59 8.65 0.26
N SER A 52 6.23 9.06 1.36
CA SER A 52 7.70 9.08 1.47
C SER A 52 8.27 7.67 1.35
N PHE A 53 9.04 7.38 0.30
CA PHE A 53 9.63 6.06 0.06
C PHE A 53 10.38 5.51 1.28
N ASN A 54 11.08 6.37 2.04
CA ASN A 54 11.86 5.96 3.23
C ASN A 54 11.02 5.30 4.33
N LYS A 55 9.70 5.53 4.37
CA LYS A 55 8.79 4.96 5.36
C LYS A 55 8.19 3.62 4.92
N TYR A 56 8.17 3.33 3.63
CA TYR A 56 7.40 2.22 3.04
C TYR A 56 8.24 1.22 2.25
N VAL A 57 9.36 1.67 1.68
CA VAL A 57 10.21 0.83 0.84
C VAL A 57 11.16 0.04 1.73
N SER A 58 11.13 -1.28 1.59
CA SER A 58 12.14 -2.14 2.18
C SER A 58 13.43 -2.03 1.37
N THR A 59 14.56 -1.82 2.04
CA THR A 59 15.90 -1.85 1.43
C THR A 59 16.48 -3.25 1.36
N ILE A 60 15.74 -4.26 1.84
CA ILE A 60 16.18 -5.65 1.82
C ILE A 60 16.14 -6.11 0.36
N TYR A 61 17.25 -5.95 -0.36
CA TYR A 61 17.51 -6.63 -1.62
C TYR A 61 17.44 -8.13 -1.33
N LYS A 62 16.30 -8.75 -1.64
CA LYS A 62 16.20 -10.19 -1.71
C LYS A 62 16.77 -10.57 -3.07
N ASN A 63 18.08 -10.84 -3.13
CA ASN A 63 18.63 -11.63 -4.22
C ASN A 63 17.88 -12.97 -4.18
N SER A 64 17.06 -13.22 -5.18
CA SER A 64 16.44 -14.52 -5.48
C SER A 64 16.77 -14.84 -6.92
#